data_AF-A0A1C2AY44-F1
#
_entry.id   AF-A0A1C2AY44-F1
#
_cell.length_a   1.000
_cell.length_b   1.000
_cell.length_c   1.000
_cell.angle_alpha   90.00
_cell.angle_beta   90.00
_cell.angle_gamma   90.00
#
_symmetry.space_group_name_H-M   'P 1'
#
loop_
_entity.id
_entity.type
_entity.pdbx_description
1 polymer ?
#
loop_
_entity_poly.entity_id
_entity_poly.type
_entity_poly.pdbx_seq_one_letter_code
_entity_poly.pdbx_strand_id
1 'polypeptide(L)'
;MNNNFLNIYNNLIKLTRNKNLYLNLKNKDTFSDRLIIFLFHFAFFLKFYKNEISKNDAQNLFDFIIRQIELSIREIGYGDVSVNKKMKDYVNLFYSVLENIEKWEILKKINKNQLISDLMNIKEDNDLLTDYFDKYTEFLRNNSLKNFTKDILEIKF
;
A
#
# COMPACT_ATOMS: atom_id res chain seq x y z
N MET A 1 18.19 -13.53 -0.54
CA MET A 1 17.05 -12.61 -0.67
C MET A 1 17.37 -11.64 -1.80
N ASN A 2 16.44 -11.36 -2.71
CA ASN A 2 16.71 -10.38 -3.77
C ASN A 2 16.77 -8.98 -3.12
N ASN A 3 17.96 -8.37 -3.06
CA ASN A 3 18.17 -7.06 -2.42
C ASN A 3 17.22 -6.00 -2.98
N ASN A 4 16.79 -6.13 -4.25
CA ASN A 4 15.85 -5.22 -4.87
C ASN A 4 14.45 -5.27 -4.22
N PHE A 5 13.95 -6.47 -3.90
CA PHE A 5 12.62 -6.60 -3.26
C PHE A 5 12.63 -6.09 -1.83
N LEU A 6 13.73 -6.30 -1.11
CA LEU A 6 13.91 -5.71 0.22
C LEU A 6 13.92 -4.18 0.15
N ASN A 7 14.63 -3.59 -0.82
CA ASN A 7 14.67 -2.14 -1.00
C ASN A 7 13.29 -1.59 -1.38
N ILE A 8 12.56 -2.24 -2.30
CA ILE A 8 11.18 -1.85 -2.64
C ILE A 8 10.30 -1.88 -1.38
N TYR A 9 10.33 -2.99 -0.62
CA TYR A 9 9.57 -3.12 0.62
C TYR A 9 9.91 -2.01 1.63
N ASN A 10 11.20 -1.76 1.87
CA ASN A 10 11.65 -0.71 2.79
C ASN A 10 11.22 0.69 2.34
N ASN A 11 11.28 0.98 1.04
CA ASN A 11 10.81 2.24 0.49
C ASN A 11 9.30 2.40 0.67
N LEU A 12 8.51 1.34 0.44
CA LEU A 12 7.07 1.35 0.70
C LEU A 12 6.77 1.56 2.19
N ILE A 13 7.54 0.93 3.09
CA ILE A 13 7.42 1.15 4.54
C ILE A 13 7.79 2.59 4.93
N LYS A 14 8.76 3.22 4.27
CA LYS A 14 9.09 4.63 4.52
C LYS A 14 7.92 5.55 4.18
N LEU A 15 7.20 5.28 3.09
CA LEU A 15 6.02 6.05 2.71
C LEU A 15 4.92 6.00 3.78
N THR A 16 4.70 4.84 4.39
CA THR A 16 3.68 4.69 5.43
C THR A 16 4.03 5.41 6.74
N ARG A 17 5.26 5.89 6.93
CA ARG A 17 5.64 6.64 8.15
C ARG A 17 5.16 8.09 8.15
N ASN A 18 4.58 8.58 7.06
CA ASN A 18 4.02 9.92 7.02
C ASN A 18 2.82 10.04 7.97
N LYS A 19 2.98 10.80 9.06
CA LYS A 19 1.95 11.00 10.09
C LYS A 19 0.64 11.57 9.54
N ASN A 20 0.68 12.31 8.43
CA ASN A 20 -0.51 12.90 7.83
C ASN A 20 -1.50 11.85 7.33
N LEU A 21 -1.03 10.63 7.03
CA LEU A 21 -1.87 9.50 6.61
C LEU A 21 -2.85 9.05 7.70
N TYR A 22 -2.57 9.39 8.95
CA TYR A 22 -3.28 8.87 10.12
C TYR A 22 -4.18 9.91 10.81
N LEU A 23 -4.14 11.17 10.37
CA LEU A 23 -4.82 12.28 11.06
C LEU A 23 -6.36 12.14 11.10
N ASN A 24 -6.96 11.60 10.05
CA ASN A 24 -8.41 11.48 9.91
C ASN A 24 -8.94 10.06 10.11
N LEU A 25 -8.12 9.15 10.66
CA LEU A 25 -8.58 7.80 10.97
C LEU A 25 -9.58 7.84 12.12
N LYS A 26 -10.64 7.01 12.03
CA LYS A 26 -11.63 6.86 13.10
C LYS A 26 -11.01 6.28 14.38
N ASN A 27 -9.95 5.48 14.25
CA ASN A 27 -9.29 4.77 15.33
C ASN A 27 -7.94 5.38 15.70
N LYS A 28 -7.42 5.05 16.89
CA LYS A 28 -6.04 5.39 17.31
C LYS A 28 -5.04 4.53 16.53
N ASP A 29 -4.66 4.97 15.32
CA ASP A 29 -3.52 4.48 14.52
C ASP A 29 -3.07 3.05 14.89
N THR A 30 -3.90 2.07 14.50
CA THR A 30 -3.68 0.68 14.87
C THR A 30 -2.72 -0.01 13.89
N PHE A 31 -2.17 -1.14 14.29
CA PHE A 31 -1.38 -1.98 13.37
C PHE A 31 -2.15 -2.35 12.10
N SER A 32 -3.45 -2.65 12.22
CA SER A 32 -4.31 -2.92 11.07
C SER A 32 -4.43 -1.71 10.15
N ASP A 33 -4.61 -0.50 10.69
CA ASP A 33 -4.70 0.72 9.88
C ASP A 33 -3.40 0.97 9.10
N ARG A 34 -2.24 0.76 9.74
CA ARG A 34 -0.92 0.86 9.11
C ARG A 34 -0.73 -0.16 7.99
N LEU A 35 -1.18 -1.40 8.20
CA LEU A 35 -1.14 -2.43 7.17
C LEU A 35 -2.03 -2.10 5.98
N ILE A 36 -3.25 -1.58 6.22
CA ILE A 36 -4.15 -1.17 5.14
C ILE A 36 -3.48 -0.07 4.30
N ILE A 37 -2.94 0.96 4.94
CA ILE A 37 -2.20 2.03 4.26
C ILE A 37 -1.03 1.48 3.46
N PHE A 38 -0.27 0.53 4.02
CA PHE A 38 0.81 -0.14 3.30
C PHE A 38 0.31 -0.89 2.05
N LEU A 39 -0.79 -1.63 2.16
CA LEU A 39 -1.40 -2.35 1.02
C LEU A 39 -1.82 -1.39 -0.09
N PHE A 40 -2.35 -0.22 0.24
CA PHE A 40 -2.65 0.81 -0.75
C PHE A 40 -1.39 1.28 -1.48
N HIS A 41 -0.33 1.63 -0.75
CA HIS A 41 0.93 2.04 -1.38
C HIS A 41 1.47 0.98 -2.33
N PHE A 42 1.40 -0.28 -1.92
CA PHE A 42 1.84 -1.41 -2.73
C PHE A 42 0.95 -1.64 -3.96
N ALA A 43 -0.37 -1.49 -3.83
CA ALA A 43 -1.31 -1.63 -4.94
C ALA A 43 -1.07 -0.56 -6.02
N PHE A 44 -0.93 0.71 -5.62
CA PHE A 44 -0.56 1.80 -6.53
C PHE A 44 0.80 1.54 -7.18
N PHE A 45 1.79 1.10 -6.40
CA PHE A 45 3.11 0.76 -6.94
C PHE A 45 3.03 -0.29 -8.04
N LEU A 46 2.31 -1.40 -7.81
CA LEU A 46 2.14 -2.45 -8.81
C LEU A 46 1.35 -1.96 -10.03
N LYS A 47 0.28 -1.19 -9.82
CA LYS A 47 -0.50 -0.60 -10.93
C LYS A 47 0.39 0.21 -11.87
N PHE A 48 1.23 1.09 -11.32
CA PHE A 48 2.06 1.99 -12.13
C PHE A 48 3.22 1.27 -12.83
N TYR A 49 3.84 0.30 -12.15
CA TYR A 49 5.00 -0.41 -12.70
C TYR A 49 4.67 -1.75 -13.36
N LYS A 50 3.38 -2.12 -13.54
CA LYS A 50 2.97 -3.40 -14.15
C LYS A 50 3.54 -3.67 -15.54
N ASN A 51 3.93 -2.63 -16.27
CA ASN A 51 4.56 -2.72 -17.58
C ASN A 51 6.10 -2.69 -17.53
N GLU A 52 6.70 -2.26 -16.42
CA GLU A 52 8.15 -2.22 -16.21
C GLU A 52 8.68 -3.48 -15.50
N ILE A 53 7.82 -4.12 -14.69
CA ILE A 53 8.14 -5.36 -13.98
C ILE A 53 7.72 -6.57 -14.81
N SER A 54 8.55 -7.61 -14.83
CA SER A 54 8.14 -8.88 -15.45
C SER A 54 7.02 -9.53 -14.63
N LYS A 55 6.14 -10.31 -15.27
CA LYS A 55 5.08 -11.04 -14.56
C LYS A 55 5.63 -11.92 -13.43
N ASN A 56 6.77 -12.57 -13.68
CA ASN A 56 7.44 -13.43 -12.70
C ASN A 56 7.97 -12.61 -11.51
N ASP A 57 8.60 -11.46 -11.77
CA ASP A 57 9.10 -10.59 -10.71
C ASP A 57 7.98 -9.92 -9.91
N ALA A 58 6.85 -9.59 -10.54
CA ALA A 58 5.67 -9.09 -9.84
C ALA A 58 5.10 -10.11 -8.86
N GLN A 59 5.00 -11.39 -9.28
CA GLN A 59 4.59 -12.49 -8.43
C GLN A 59 5.58 -12.71 -7.27
N ASN A 60 6.87 -12.76 -7.57
CA ASN A 60 7.90 -12.93 -6.53
C ASN A 60 7.93 -11.75 -5.53
N LEU A 61 7.71 -10.52 -5.99
CA LEU A 61 7.61 -9.34 -5.14
C LEU A 61 6.36 -9.41 -4.25
N PHE A 62 5.22 -9.80 -4.82
CA PHE A 62 3.98 -10.02 -4.08
C PHE A 62 4.18 -11.07 -2.99
N ASP A 63 4.68 -12.25 -3.33
CA ASP A 63 4.93 -13.34 -2.37
C ASP A 63 5.89 -12.91 -1.26
N PHE A 64 6.94 -12.17 -1.62
CA PHE A 64 7.88 -11.60 -0.65
C PHE A 64 7.18 -10.66 0.33
N ILE A 65 6.36 -9.73 -0.15
CA ILE A 65 5.65 -8.74 0.67
C ILE A 65 4.59 -9.42 1.55
N ILE A 66 3.80 -10.34 1.01
CA ILE A 66 2.80 -11.10 1.77
C ILE A 66 3.46 -11.87 2.91
N ARG A 67 4.62 -12.48 2.67
CA ARG A 67 5.40 -13.13 3.73
C ARG A 67 5.89 -12.14 4.80
N GLN A 68 6.29 -10.92 4.43
CA GLN A 68 6.67 -9.91 5.44
C GLN A 68 5.46 -9.51 6.31
N ILE A 69 4.29 -9.32 5.70
CA ILE A 69 3.06 -9.00 6.43
C ILE A 69 2.68 -10.13 7.40
N GLU A 70 2.76 -11.40 6.95
CA GLU A 70 2.48 -12.55 7.80
C GLU A 70 3.39 -12.58 9.03
N LEU A 71 4.70 -12.38 8.84
CA LEU A 71 5.67 -12.31 9.93
C LEU A 71 5.32 -11.19 10.91
N SER A 72 5.01 -9.98 10.42
CA SER A 72 4.62 -8.86 11.28
C SER A 72 3.33 -9.11 12.07
N ILE A 73 2.36 -9.84 11.51
CA ILE A 73 1.13 -10.23 12.21
C ILE A 73 1.45 -11.26 13.32
N ARG A 74 2.37 -12.18 13.07
CA ARG A 74 2.82 -13.15 14.09
C ARG A 74 3.58 -12.46 15.22
N GLU A 75 4.43 -11.48 14.91
CA GLU A 75 5.22 -10.72 15.89
C GLU A 75 4.37 -9.96 16.90
N ILE A 76 3.18 -9.50 16.53
CA ILE A 76 2.25 -8.83 17.45
C ILE A 76 1.39 -9.80 18.28
N GLY A 77 1.66 -11.11 18.20
CA GLY A 77 1.10 -12.12 19.10
C GLY A 77 -0.16 -12.84 18.60
N TYR A 78 -0.50 -12.77 17.31
CA TYR A 78 -1.58 -13.60 16.77
C TYR A 78 -1.16 -15.06 16.64
N GLY A 79 -1.97 -15.98 17.14
CA GLY A 79 -1.79 -17.42 16.94
C GLY A 79 -2.13 -17.89 15.51
N ASP A 80 -1.65 -19.07 15.12
CA ASP A 80 -1.69 -19.60 13.74
C ASP A 80 -3.07 -19.51 13.05
N VAL A 81 -4.12 -19.91 13.76
CA VAL A 81 -5.51 -19.86 13.22
C VAL A 81 -5.94 -18.43 12.91
N SER A 82 -5.57 -17.48 13.77
CA SER A 82 -5.91 -16.06 13.59
C SER A 82 -5.08 -15.43 12.47
N VAL A 83 -3.81 -15.82 12.35
CA VAL A 83 -2.92 -15.36 11.26
C VAL A 83 -3.50 -15.76 9.91
N ASN A 84 -3.88 -17.03 9.73
CA ASN A 84 -4.43 -17.52 8.46
C ASN A 84 -5.69 -16.76 8.03
N LYS A 85 -6.61 -16.51 8.97
CA LYS A 85 -7.83 -15.73 8.69
C LYS A 85 -7.47 -14.29 8.28
N LYS A 86 -6.62 -13.61 9.05
CA LYS A 86 -6.20 -12.24 8.77
C LYS A 86 -5.47 -12.11 7.44
N MET A 87 -4.58 -13.04 7.12
CA MET A 87 -3.88 -13.05 5.84
C MET A 87 -4.85 -13.14 4.66
N LYS A 88 -5.87 -13.99 4.77
CA LYS A 88 -6.94 -14.08 3.75
C LYS A 88 -7.67 -12.74 3.60
N ASP A 89 -8.03 -12.10 4.71
CA ASP A 89 -8.71 -10.80 4.70
C ASP A 89 -7.84 -9.72 4.04
N TYR A 90 -6.53 -9.66 4.36
CA TYR A 90 -5.60 -8.69 3.79
C TYR A 90 -5.30 -8.92 2.31
N VAL A 91 -5.17 -10.19 1.87
CA VAL A 91 -4.99 -10.52 0.46
C VAL A 91 -6.23 -10.15 -0.35
N ASN A 92 -7.43 -10.43 0.17
CA ASN A 92 -8.68 -10.04 -0.47
C ASN A 92 -8.81 -8.51 -0.58
N LEU A 93 -8.48 -7.80 0.50
CA LEU A 93 -8.45 -6.33 0.50
C LEU A 93 -7.46 -5.82 -0.54
N PHE A 94 -6.26 -6.38 -0.61
CA PHE A 94 -5.25 -5.96 -1.59
C PHE A 94 -5.75 -6.08 -3.03
N TYR A 95 -6.34 -7.22 -3.41
CA TYR A 95 -6.90 -7.38 -4.76
C TYR A 95 -8.08 -6.44 -5.02
N SER A 96 -8.93 -6.22 -4.01
CA SER A 96 -10.02 -5.25 -4.11
C SER A 96 -9.50 -3.84 -4.34
N VAL A 97 -8.45 -3.41 -3.60
CA VAL A 97 -7.79 -2.13 -3.83
C VAL A 97 -7.25 -2.07 -5.24
N LEU A 98 -6.49 -3.08 -5.68
CA LEU A 98 -5.88 -3.14 -7.01
C LEU A 98 -6.91 -2.95 -8.14
N GLU A 99 -8.05 -3.64 -8.05
CA GLU A 99 -9.16 -3.53 -9.01
C GLU A 99 -9.77 -2.12 -9.01
N ASN A 100 -10.05 -1.57 -7.83
CA ASN A 100 -10.73 -0.28 -7.70
C ASN A 100 -9.84 0.90 -8.14
N ILE A 101 -8.53 0.82 -7.90
CA ILE A 101 -7.61 1.91 -8.28
C ILE A 101 -7.25 1.92 -9.77
N GLU A 102 -7.63 0.93 -10.59
CA GLU A 102 -7.35 0.94 -12.03
C GLU A 102 -7.90 2.18 -12.73
N LYS A 103 -9.05 2.71 -12.25
CA LYS A 103 -9.69 3.93 -12.78
C LYS A 103 -9.30 5.21 -12.04
N TRP A 104 -8.33 5.17 -11.13
CA TRP A 104 -8.01 6.26 -10.22
C TRP A 104 -7.87 7.64 -10.92
N GLU A 105 -7.17 7.70 -12.05
CA GLU A 105 -6.87 8.95 -12.76
C GLU A 105 -8.11 9.63 -13.36
N ILE A 106 -9.17 8.86 -13.66
CA ILE A 106 -10.40 9.38 -14.28
C ILE A 106 -11.50 9.66 -13.24
N LEU A 107 -11.32 9.23 -12.00
CA LEU A 107 -12.28 9.48 -10.92
C LEU A 107 -12.23 10.94 -10.48
N LYS A 108 -13.42 11.53 -10.23
CA LYS A 108 -13.51 12.82 -9.54
C LYS A 108 -13.08 12.67 -8.08
N LYS A 109 -12.61 13.75 -7.47
CA LYS A 109 -12.17 13.76 -6.05
C LYS A 109 -13.19 13.14 -5.10
N ILE A 110 -14.48 13.47 -5.25
CA ILE A 110 -15.55 12.89 -4.42
C ILE A 110 -15.64 11.35 -4.53
N ASN A 111 -15.43 10.79 -5.73
CA ASN A 111 -15.46 9.34 -5.93
C ASN A 111 -14.20 8.66 -5.36
N LYS A 112 -13.05 9.34 -5.42
CA LYS A 112 -11.81 8.87 -4.79
C LYS A 112 -11.95 8.83 -3.27
N ASN A 113 -12.51 9.88 -2.68
CA ASN A 113 -12.80 9.94 -1.24
C ASN A 113 -13.70 8.79 -0.80
N GLN A 114 -14.77 8.52 -1.55
CA GLN A 114 -15.67 7.40 -1.28
C GLN A 114 -14.93 6.06 -1.34
N LEU A 115 -14.17 5.82 -2.42
CA LEU A 115 -13.41 4.60 -2.62
C LEU A 115 -12.45 4.32 -1.45
N ILE A 116 -11.70 5.33 -1.01
CA ILE A 116 -10.80 5.20 0.13
C ILE A 116 -11.60 4.95 1.42
N SER A 117 -12.73 5.63 1.60
CA SER A 117 -13.57 5.47 2.79
C SER A 117 -14.12 4.07 2.92
N ASP A 118 -14.61 3.49 1.81
CA ASP A 118 -15.18 2.15 1.78
C ASP A 118 -14.11 1.08 2.05
N LEU A 119 -12.95 1.21 1.42
CA LEU A 119 -11.87 0.22 1.53
C LEU A 119 -11.11 0.29 2.86
N MET A 120 -10.98 1.48 3.46
CA MET A 120 -10.30 1.66 4.75
C MET A 120 -11.26 1.74 5.94
N ASN A 121 -12.56 1.70 5.70
CA ASN A 121 -13.61 1.91 6.70
C ASN A 121 -13.45 3.24 7.49
N ILE A 122 -12.98 4.29 6.83
CA ILE A 122 -12.76 5.62 7.44
C ILE A 122 -13.95 6.56 7.19
N LYS A 123 -13.87 7.83 7.63
CA LYS A 123 -14.92 8.83 7.35
C LYS A 123 -14.75 9.35 5.92
N GLU A 124 -15.87 9.75 5.31
CA GLU A 124 -15.92 10.33 3.95
C GLU A 124 -15.15 11.66 3.80
N ASP A 125 -14.91 12.36 4.93
CA ASP A 125 -14.04 13.54 4.98
C ASP A 125 -12.56 13.13 5.12
N ASN A 126 -12.03 12.56 4.03
CA ASN A 126 -10.66 12.04 3.92
C ASN A 126 -9.84 12.73 2.81
N ASP A 127 -10.16 13.99 2.52
CA ASP A 127 -9.50 14.80 1.48
C ASP A 127 -7.97 14.74 1.54
N LEU A 128 -7.39 14.81 2.75
CA LEU A 128 -5.94 14.74 2.95
C LEU A 128 -5.33 13.42 2.43
N LEU A 129 -6.06 12.32 2.58
CA LEU A 129 -5.60 11.00 2.15
C LEU A 129 -5.75 10.82 0.64
N THR A 130 -6.84 11.31 0.07
CA THR A 130 -7.03 11.36 -1.38
C THR A 130 -5.97 12.24 -2.05
N ASP A 131 -5.75 13.46 -1.52
CA ASP A 131 -4.75 14.39 -2.04
C ASP A 131 -3.33 13.81 -1.91
N TYR A 132 -3.05 13.08 -0.83
CA TYR A 132 -1.80 12.34 -0.68
C TYR A 132 -1.62 11.29 -1.78
N PHE A 133 -2.63 10.44 -2.02
CA PHE A 133 -2.54 9.39 -3.03
C PHE A 133 -2.47 9.97 -4.44
N ASP A 134 -3.12 11.11 -4.71
CA ASP A 134 -2.95 11.84 -5.97
C ASP A 134 -1.50 12.27 -6.18
N LYS A 135 -0.87 12.93 -5.19
CA LYS A 135 0.56 13.27 -5.28
C LYS A 135 1.46 12.06 -5.38
N TYR A 136 1.14 10.97 -4.67
CA TYR A 136 1.89 9.72 -4.77
C TYR A 136 1.80 9.13 -6.19
N THR A 137 0.62 9.16 -6.83
CA THR A 137 0.47 8.69 -8.21
C THR A 137 1.29 9.53 -9.20
N GLU A 138 1.36 10.84 -9.02
CA GLU A 138 2.22 11.72 -9.82
C GLU A 138 3.71 11.42 -9.57
N PHE A 139 4.09 11.21 -8.31
CA PHE A 139 5.44 10.80 -7.95
C PHE A 139 5.84 9.47 -8.61
N LEU A 140 4.97 8.46 -8.57
CA LEU A 140 5.19 7.18 -9.25
C LEU A 140 5.32 7.36 -10.76
N ARG A 141 4.45 8.16 -11.39
CA ARG A 141 4.49 8.42 -12.83
C ARG A 141 5.81 9.07 -13.28
N ASN A 142 6.38 9.93 -12.44
CA ASN A 142 7.58 10.71 -12.75
C ASN A 142 8.89 9.98 -12.38
N ASN A 143 8.82 8.78 -11.81
CA ASN A 143 9.98 8.00 -11.39
C ASN A 143 9.96 6.61 -12.00
N SER A 144 11.14 6.05 -12.32
CA SER A 144 11.22 4.67 -12.83
C SER A 144 11.23 3.65 -11.69
N LEU A 145 10.82 2.41 -11.97
CA LEU A 145 10.90 1.29 -11.04
C LEU A 145 12.32 1.12 -10.46
N LYS A 146 13.36 1.40 -11.26
CA LYS A 146 14.77 1.31 -10.86
C LYS A 146 15.12 2.20 -9.67
N ASN A 147 14.39 3.29 -9.42
CA ASN A 147 14.63 4.14 -8.25
C ASN A 147 14.28 3.39 -6.96
N PHE A 148 13.24 2.55 -6.99
CA PHE A 148 12.74 1.82 -5.83
C PHE A 148 13.51 0.54 -5.53
N THR A 149 14.33 0.06 -6.47
CA THR A 149 15.25 -1.07 -6.22
C THR A 149 16.49 -0.66 -5.43
N LYS A 150 16.71 0.64 -5.22
CA LYS A 150 17.73 1.21 -4.34
C LYS A 150 17.11 1.65 -3.02
N ASP A 151 17.91 1.74 -1.97
CA ASP A 151 17.43 2.34 -0.72
C ASP A 151 17.33 3.86 -0.87
N ILE A 152 16.12 4.41 -0.76
CA ILE A 152 15.87 5.85 -0.89
C ILE A 152 15.93 6.49 0.50
N LEU A 153 16.85 7.42 0.71
CA LEU A 153 17.03 8.07 2.03
C LEU A 153 15.79 8.86 2.46
N GLU A 154 15.20 9.62 1.53
CA GLU A 154 14.03 10.45 1.79
C GLU A 154 13.13 10.50 0.55
N ILE A 155 11.84 10.24 0.74
CA ILE A 155 10.84 10.31 -0.34
C ILE A 155 10.04 11.60 -0.15
N LYS A 156 10.14 12.52 -1.11
CA LYS A 156 9.47 13.83 -1.08
C LYS A 156 8.55 13.99 -2.28
N PHE A 157 7.29 14.33 -2.02
CA PHE A 157 6.27 14.76 -2.97
C PHE A 157 5.12 15.47 -2.23
#